data_AF-A0A4Q3WFS7-F1
#
_entry.id   AF-A0A4Q3WFS7-F1
#
_cell.length_a   1.000
_cell.length_b   1.000
_cell.length_c   1.000
_cell.angle_alpha   90.00
_cell.angle_beta   90.00
_cell.angle_gamma   90.00
#
_symmetry.space_group_name_H-M   'P 1'
#
loop_
_entity.id
_entity.type
_entity.pdbx_description
1 polymer ?
#
loop_
_entity_poly.entity_id
_entity_poly.type
_entity_poly.pdbx_seq_one_letter_code
_entity_poly.pdbx_strand_id
1 'polypeptide(L)' 'MKRYRVFDLRGGDTGSQEQFIQAGSPEGAVHMALGVDAVRGTSRYIKPVARVYWHDSPDKINMVRLYERQKPDA' A
#
# COMPACT_ATOMS: atom_id res chain seq x y z
N MET A 1 -6.22 0.51 16.20
CA MET A 1 -5.57 0.98 14.94
C MET A 1 -4.18 0.41 14.87
N LYS A 2 -3.67 0.10 13.68
CA LYS A 2 -2.35 -0.51 13.48
C LYS A 2 -1.41 0.49 12.83
N ARG A 3 -0.10 0.33 13.07
CA ARG A 3 0.94 1.08 12.37
C ARG A 3 1.34 0.32 11.11
N TYR A 4 1.18 0.99 9.98
CA TYR A 4 1.50 0.47 8.66
C TYR A 4 2.74 1.17 8.13
N ARG A 5 3.64 0.38 7.55
CA ARG A 5 4.82 0.84 6.81
C ARG A 5 4.48 0.78 5.33
N VAL A 6 4.26 1.94 4.72
CA VAL A 6 3.82 2.11 3.33
C VAL A 6 5.02 2.47 2.47
N PHE A 7 5.23 1.71 1.39
CA PHE A 7 6.20 2.01 0.36
C PHE A 7 5.51 2.42 -0.93
N ASP A 8 5.86 3.59 -1.46
CA ASP A 8 5.47 4.00 -2.81
C ASP A 8 6.28 3.22 -3.86
N LEU A 9 5.58 2.56 -4.78
CA LEU A 9 6.17 1.80 -5.88
C LEU A 9 5.95 2.47 -7.25
N ARG A 10 5.31 3.64 -7.29
CA ARG A 10 5.02 4.38 -8.53
C ARG A 10 6.25 5.07 -9.12
N GLY A 11 7.23 5.43 -8.28
CA GLY A 11 8.50 6.03 -8.70
C GLY A 11 9.54 4.96 -9.05
N GLY A 12 10.16 5.06 -10.22
CA GLY A 12 11.25 4.17 -10.63
C GLY A 12 12.57 4.50 -9.94
N ASP A 13 13.16 3.49 -9.28
CA ASP A 13 14.51 3.32 -8.66
C ASP A 13 15.13 4.46 -7.83
N THR A 14 14.59 5.67 -7.86
CA THR A 14 15.08 6.84 -7.12
C THR A 14 14.26 7.02 -5.86
N GLY A 15 14.46 6.10 -4.92
CA GLY A 15 13.99 6.21 -3.54
C GLY A 15 12.50 5.96 -3.37
N SER A 16 12.10 4.70 -3.22
CA SER A 16 10.78 4.35 -2.66
C SER A 16 10.60 5.09 -1.33
N GLN A 17 9.78 6.13 -1.31
CA GLN A 17 9.52 6.88 -0.09
C GLN A 17 8.71 5.98 0.85
N GLU A 18 9.34 5.65 1.97
CA GLU A 18 8.72 4.88 3.04
C GLU A 18 8.05 5.83 4.02
N GLN A 19 6.78 5.58 4.31
CA GLN A 19 6.00 6.34 5.28
C GLN A 19 5.39 5.41 6.33
N PHE A 20 5.33 5.88 7.57
CA PHE A 20 4.67 5.15 8.66
C PHE A 20 3.35 5.81 9.02
N ILE A 21 2.24 5.13 8.77
CA ILE A 21 0.89 5.66 8.98
C ILE A 21 0.14 4.82 10.01
N GLN A 22 -0.60 5.46 10.91
CA GLN A 22 -1.59 4.78 11.73
C GLN A 22 -2.94 4.78 11.01
N ALA A 23 -3.51 3.60 10.76
CA ALA A 23 -4.80 3.48 10.08
C ALA A 23 -5.61 2.28 10.60
N GLY A 24 -6.86 2.18 10.13
CA GLY A 24 -7.73 1.01 10.33
C GLY A 24 -7.45 -0.14 9.37
N SER A 25 -6.83 0.15 8.21
CA SER A 25 -6.54 -0.82 7.16
C SER A 25 -5.30 -0.41 6.34
N PRO A 26 -4.63 -1.38 5.66
CA PRO A 26 -3.58 -1.09 4.68
C PRO A 26 -4.00 -0.12 3.57
N GLU A 27 -5.23 -0.24 3.09
CA GLU A 27 -5.82 0.61 2.04
C GLU A 27 -5.96 2.05 2.54
N GLY A 28 -6.49 2.23 3.76
CA GLY A 28 -6.57 3.54 4.39
C GLY A 28 -5.18 4.15 4.63
N ALA A 29 -4.19 3.33 5.01
CA ALA A 29 -2.81 3.79 5.17
C ALA A 29 -2.22 4.30 3.84
N VAL A 30 -2.45 3.62 2.73
CA VAL A 30 -2.00 4.08 1.40
C VAL A 30 -2.74 5.34 0.97
N HIS A 31 -4.05 5.42 1.21
CA HIS A 31 -4.81 6.63 0.90
C HIS A 31 -4.25 7.85 1.65
N MET A 32 -3.94 7.71 2.95
CA MET A 32 -3.36 8.78 3.75
C MET A 32 -1.91 9.12 3.34
N ALA A 33 -1.07 8.13 3.05
CA ALA A 33 0.34 8.34 2.69
C ALA A 33 0.53 8.92 1.28
N LEU A 34 -0.22 8.41 0.31
CA LEU A 34 0.05 8.59 -1.12
C LEU A 34 -1.09 9.32 -1.86
N GLY A 35 -2.25 9.50 -1.23
CA GLY A 35 -3.43 10.10 -1.84
C GLY A 35 -4.12 9.20 -2.89
N VAL A 36 -3.83 7.90 -2.92
CA VAL A 36 -4.34 6.96 -3.94
C VAL A 36 -5.45 6.09 -3.36
N ASP A 37 -6.53 5.88 -4.12
CA ASP A 37 -7.50 4.81 -3.83
C ASP A 37 -6.93 3.48 -4.31
N ALA A 38 -6.37 2.71 -3.38
CA ALA A 38 -5.71 1.46 -3.65
C ALA A 38 -6.48 0.29 -3.04
N VAL A 39 -6.50 -0.83 -3.77
CA VAL A 39 -7.21 -2.05 -3.38
C VAL A 39 -6.28 -3.25 -3.32
N ARG A 40 -6.63 -4.21 -2.45
CA ARG A 40 -6.02 -5.54 -2.50
C ARG A 40 -6.49 -6.22 -3.76
N GLY A 41 -5.53 -6.84 -4.44
CA GLY A 41 -5.81 -7.60 -5.62
C GLY A 41 -4.60 -8.42 -6.02
N THR A 42 -4.78 -9.16 -7.10
CA THR A 42 -3.67 -9.77 -7.81
C THR A 42 -3.83 -9.39 -9.27
N SER A 43 -2.78 -8.84 -9.87
CA SER A 43 -2.77 -8.55 -11.30
C SER A 43 -1.41 -8.91 -11.85
N ARG A 44 -1.41 -9.61 -12.99
CA ARG A 44 -0.21 -9.90 -13.77
C ARG A 44 0.17 -8.73 -14.69
N TYR A 45 -0.77 -7.84 -14.98
CA TYR A 45 -0.63 -6.78 -15.98
C TYR A 45 -0.50 -5.39 -15.35
N ILE A 46 -1.13 -5.16 -14.20
CA ILE A 46 -1.09 -3.89 -13.49
C ILE A 46 0.05 -3.94 -12.48
N LYS A 47 0.94 -2.95 -12.50
CA LYS A 47 1.99 -2.82 -11.49
C LYS A 47 1.36 -2.35 -10.16
N PRO A 48 1.78 -2.89 -9.01
CA PRO A 48 1.31 -2.40 -7.73
C PRO A 48 1.77 -0.95 -7.53
N VAL A 49 0.92 -0.13 -6.94
CA VAL A 49 1.24 1.26 -6.59
C VAL A 49 1.90 1.38 -5.24
N ALA A 50 1.65 0.42 -4.34
CA ALA A 50 2.21 0.45 -3.01
C ALA A 50 2.45 -0.96 -2.46
N ARG A 51 3.41 -1.05 -1.54
CA ARG A 51 3.59 -2.21 -0.67
C ARG A 51 3.41 -1.79 0.78
N VAL A 52 2.57 -2.49 1.51
CA VAL A 52 2.25 -2.16 2.90
C VAL A 52 2.65 -3.30 3.80
N TYR A 53 3.43 -2.99 4.84
CA TYR A 53 3.83 -3.93 5.87
C TYR A 53 3.21 -3.55 7.21
N TRP A 54 2.90 -4.54 8.04
CA TRP A 54 2.48 -4.33 9.42
C TRP A 54 2.79 -5.55 10.28
N HIS A 55 2.79 -5.37 11.59
CA HIS A 55 2.93 -6.45 12.56
C HIS A 55 1.59 -6.68 13.25
N ASP A 56 1.16 -7.95 13.32
CA ASP A 56 0.08 -8.37 14.22
C ASP A 56 0.66 -8.89 15.55
N SER A 57 1.90 -9.37 15.52
CA SER A 57 2.72 -9.75 16.68
C SER A 57 4.18 -9.38 16.40
N PRO A 58 5.05 -9.27 17.43
CA PRO A 58 6.46 -8.92 17.25
C PRO A 58 7.17 -9.80 16.21
N ASP A 59 6.86 -11.10 16.19
CA ASP A 59 7.55 -12.10 15.34
C ASP A 59 6.95 -12.26 13.93
N LYS A 60 5.85 -11.58 13.61
CA LYS A 60 5.15 -11.76 12.33
C LYS A 60 4.99 -10.43 11.59
N ILE A 61 5.67 -10.34 10.45
CA ILE A 61 5.49 -9.26 9.47
C ILE A 61 4.49 -9.72 8.43
N ASN A 62 3.35 -9.05 8.38
CA ASN A 62 2.43 -9.16 7.27
C ASN A 62 2.81 -8.16 6.18
N MET A 63 2.50 -8.52 4.92
CA MET A 63 2.73 -7.66 3.78
C MET A 63 1.61 -7.82 2.76
N VAL A 64 1.18 -6.71 2.16
CA VAL A 64 0.27 -6.73 1.02
C VAL A 64 0.72 -5.76 -0.07
N ARG A 65 0.49 -6.15 -1.31
CA ARG A 65 0.64 -5.28 -2.48
C ARG A 65 -0.73 -4.69 -2.80
N LEU A 66 -0.76 -3.38 -2.97
CA LEU A 66 -1.96 -2.66 -3.34
C LEU A 66 -1.82 -2.12 -4.76
N TYR A 67 -2.93 -2.18 -5.48
CA TYR A 67 -3.06 -1.77 -6.87
C TYR A 67 -4.01 -0.60 -6.91
N GLU A 68 -3.78 0.34 -7.83
CA GLU A 68 -4.72 1.43 -8.04
C GLU A 68 -6.08 0.85 -8.43
N ARG A 69 -7.15 1.31 -7.77
CA ARG A 69 -8.50 0.92 -8.15
C ARG A 69 -8.77 1.49 -9.53
N GLN A 70 -8.89 0.61 -10.52
CA GLN A 70 -9.39 1.02 -11.82
C GLN A 70 -10.81 1.57 -11.62
N LYS A 71 -11.01 2.85 -11.98
CA LYS A 71 -12.36 3.37 -12.11
C LYS A 71 -12.99 2.63 -13.30
N PRO A 72 -14.21 2.09 -13.16
CA PRO A 72 -14.92 1.64 -14.35
C PRO A 72 -15.02 2.84 -15.30
N ASP A 73 -14.67 2.65 -16.58
CA ASP A 73 -14.88 3.65 -17.62
C ASP A 73 -16.35 4.10 -17.54
N ALA A 74 -16.55 5.40 -17.33
CA ALA A 74 -17.87 6.02 -17.23
C ALA A 74 -18.51 6.17 -18.61
#